data_AF-A0A2I0QPJ8-F1
#
_entry.id   AF-A0A2I0QPJ8-F1
#
_cell.length_a   1.000
_cell.length_b   1.000
_cell.length_c   1.000
_cell.angle_alpha   90.00
_cell.angle_beta   90.00
_cell.angle_gamma   90.00
#
_symmetry.space_group_name_H-M   'P 1'
#
loop_
_entity.id
_entity.type
_entity.pdbx_description
1 polymer ?
#
loop_
_entity_poly.entity_id
_entity_poly.type
_entity_poly.pdbx_seq_one_letter_code
_entity_poly.pdbx_strand_id
1 'polypeptide(L)'
;MNEEFKHTFAEFISKITMAPLLAIPAFFILNFVFLHGLDTNFAGIEFICLLFGTILPIASMIIAVELKKRKNENTEYDLPNKEDRVIPYILAIISYLTGTIILYFFNAPLLTIGLMFCYFSNTVIAFLINFFWKISAHAIGVTGPATALVFAFGYIGFIYALILPFVMWSRIYLKKHTVLQVITGALLGFVLTAVQLWILFGA
;
A
#
# COMPACT_ATOMS: atom_id res chain seq x y z
N MET A 1 28.15 -12.98 -0.50
CA MET A 1 27.60 -11.68 -0.05
C MET A 1 27.67 -11.67 1.47
N ASN A 2 28.31 -10.66 2.08
CA ASN A 2 28.47 -10.55 3.54
C ASN A 2 27.08 -10.52 4.23
N GLU A 3 26.93 -11.17 5.39
CA GLU A 3 25.67 -11.21 6.16
C GLU A 3 25.23 -9.81 6.61
N GLU A 4 26.19 -8.95 6.95
CA GLU A 4 25.93 -7.54 7.25
C GLU A 4 25.31 -6.80 6.05
N PHE A 5 25.84 -7.03 4.85
CA PHE A 5 25.29 -6.44 3.62
C PHE A 5 23.87 -6.94 3.35
N LYS A 6 23.61 -8.25 3.49
CA LYS A 6 22.27 -8.83 3.33
C LYS A 6 21.27 -8.18 4.28
N HIS A 7 21.65 -8.02 5.54
CA HIS A 7 20.79 -7.41 6.56
C HIS A 7 20.48 -5.95 6.23
N THR A 8 21.50 -5.14 5.96
CA THR A 8 21.33 -3.73 5.57
C THR A 8 20.49 -3.58 4.30
N PHE A 9 20.71 -4.44 3.30
CA PHE A 9 19.93 -4.43 2.07
C PHE A 9 18.46 -4.84 2.31
N ALA A 10 18.21 -5.88 3.12
CA ALA A 10 16.87 -6.28 3.49
C ALA A 10 16.12 -5.17 4.25
N GLU A 11 16.78 -4.46 5.17
CA GLU A 11 16.22 -3.30 5.86
C GLU A 11 15.88 -2.16 4.90
N PHE A 12 16.79 -1.86 3.97
CA PHE A 12 16.57 -0.85 2.95
C PHE A 12 15.30 -1.14 2.15
N ILE A 13 15.19 -2.36 1.61
CA ILE A 13 13.98 -2.83 0.91
C ILE A 13 12.75 -2.68 1.80
N SER A 14 12.81 -3.13 3.06
CA SER A 14 11.67 -3.05 3.99
C SER A 14 11.19 -1.61 4.22
N LYS A 15 12.10 -0.64 4.27
CA LYS A 15 11.80 0.78 4.51
C LYS A 15 11.20 1.43 3.26
N ILE A 16 11.75 1.19 2.07
CA ILE A 16 11.26 1.80 0.83
C ILE A 16 10.01 1.12 0.24
N THR A 17 9.69 -0.09 0.70
CA THR A 17 8.52 -0.86 0.22
C THR A 17 7.34 -0.83 1.18
N MET A 18 7.29 0.18 2.06
CA MET A 18 6.10 0.44 2.85
C MET A 18 4.89 0.67 1.93
N ALA A 19 3.77 0.02 2.22
CA ALA A 19 2.60 0.01 1.34
C ALA A 19 2.14 1.41 0.88
N PRO A 20 2.06 2.44 1.75
CA PRO A 20 1.68 3.79 1.32
C PRO A 20 2.74 4.48 0.45
N LEU A 21 4.02 4.13 0.58
CA LEU A 21 5.10 4.69 -0.23
C LEU A 21 5.09 4.13 -1.66
N LEU A 22 4.75 2.85 -1.79
CA LEU A 22 4.55 2.18 -3.06
C LEU A 22 3.36 2.75 -3.85
N ALA A 23 2.39 3.38 -3.17
CA ALA A 23 1.29 4.06 -3.84
C ALA A 23 1.75 5.23 -4.73
N ILE A 24 2.83 5.94 -4.36
CA ILE A 24 3.33 7.11 -5.09
C ILE A 24 3.59 6.79 -6.58
N PRO A 25 4.49 5.86 -6.94
CA PRO A 25 4.76 5.58 -8.35
C PRO A 25 3.52 5.05 -9.09
N ALA A 26 2.63 4.30 -8.43
CA ALA A 26 1.43 3.78 -9.07
C ALA A 26 0.44 4.91 -9.44
N PHE A 27 0.14 5.80 -8.50
CA PHE A 27 -0.71 6.96 -8.76
C PHE A 27 -0.09 7.91 -9.77
N PHE A 28 1.21 8.19 -9.64
CA PHE A 28 1.93 9.03 -10.60
C PHE A 28 1.81 8.48 -12.02
N ILE A 29 2.05 7.18 -12.24
CA ILE A 29 1.95 6.57 -13.58
C ILE A 29 0.52 6.66 -14.11
N LEU A 30 -0.48 6.30 -13.31
CA LEU A 30 -1.89 6.37 -13.72
C LEU A 30 -2.28 7.81 -14.09
N ASN A 31 -2.01 8.77 -13.21
CA ASN A 31 -2.36 10.16 -13.42
C ASN A 31 -1.61 10.75 -14.61
N PHE A 32 -0.31 10.45 -14.78
CA PHE A 32 0.48 10.95 -15.89
C PHE A 32 -0.05 10.46 -17.24
N VAL A 33 -0.51 9.20 -17.31
CA VAL A 33 -1.06 8.65 -18.55
C VAL A 33 -2.49 9.16 -18.79
N PHE A 34 -3.38 9.04 -17.81
CA PHE A 34 -4.81 9.34 -17.99
C PHE A 34 -5.14 10.84 -17.97
N LEU A 35 -4.25 11.69 -17.46
CA LEU A 35 -4.36 13.16 -17.58
C LEU A 35 -3.48 13.72 -18.71
N HIS A 36 -2.98 12.86 -19.60
CA HIS A 36 -2.17 13.25 -20.77
C HIS A 36 -0.96 14.13 -20.41
N GLY A 37 -0.21 13.73 -19.38
CA GLY A 37 0.98 14.41 -18.89
C GLY A 37 0.71 15.30 -17.68
N LEU A 38 1.32 16.49 -17.67
CA LEU A 38 1.24 17.46 -16.56
C LEU A 38 0.16 18.53 -16.83
N ASP A 39 -1.04 18.09 -17.22
CA ASP A 39 -2.19 18.99 -17.39
C ASP A 39 -2.49 19.74 -16.07
N THR A 40 -3.22 20.85 -16.18
CA THR A 40 -3.69 21.73 -15.09
C THR A 40 -4.27 20.97 -13.89
N ASN A 41 -4.98 19.85 -14.12
CA ASN A 41 -5.56 19.04 -13.05
C ASN A 41 -4.59 18.02 -12.43
N PHE A 42 -3.46 17.70 -13.09
CA PHE A 42 -2.50 16.69 -12.64
C PHE A 42 -1.97 17.01 -11.25
N ALA A 43 -1.49 18.23 -11.03
CA ALA A 43 -0.90 18.62 -9.74
C ALA A 43 -1.90 18.49 -8.58
N GLY A 44 -3.17 18.87 -8.81
CA GLY A 44 -4.22 18.78 -7.79
C GLY A 44 -4.58 17.33 -7.46
N ILE A 45 -4.81 16.51 -8.50
CA ILE A 45 -5.17 15.10 -8.34
C ILE A 45 -4.02 14.30 -7.71
N GLU A 46 -2.79 14.53 -8.17
CA GLU A 46 -1.61 13.89 -7.63
C GLU A 46 -1.37 14.31 -6.19
N PHE A 47 -1.57 15.59 -5.84
CA PHE A 47 -1.49 16.04 -4.45
C PHE A 47 -2.52 15.34 -3.55
N ILE A 48 -3.75 15.16 -4.01
CA ILE A 48 -4.78 14.39 -3.28
C ILE A 48 -4.31 12.93 -3.09
N CYS A 49 -3.77 12.31 -4.14
CA CYS A 49 -3.23 10.95 -4.08
C CYS A 49 -2.06 10.84 -3.08
N LEU A 50 -1.13 11.79 -3.09
CA LEU A 50 -0.01 11.85 -2.15
C LEU A 50 -0.49 12.05 -0.72
N LEU A 51 -1.42 12.99 -0.51
CA LEU A 51 -1.90 13.34 0.83
C LEU A 51 -2.64 12.18 1.49
N PHE A 52 -3.62 11.60 0.79
CA PHE A 52 -4.49 10.55 1.34
C PHE A 52 -3.95 9.13 1.12
N GLY A 53 -3.21 8.91 0.03
CA GLY A 53 -2.60 7.62 -0.30
C GLY A 53 -1.31 7.33 0.48
N THR A 54 -0.57 8.38 0.88
CA THR A 54 0.78 8.25 1.42
C THR A 54 1.03 9.04 2.71
N ILE A 55 0.90 10.37 2.68
CA ILE A 55 1.34 11.25 3.78
C ILE A 55 0.54 10.96 5.05
N LEU A 56 -0.79 10.97 4.98
CA LEU A 56 -1.64 10.74 6.14
C LEU A 56 -1.50 9.31 6.72
N PRO A 57 -1.49 8.22 5.90
CA PRO A 57 -1.21 6.88 6.41
C PRO A 57 0.18 6.70 7.04
N ILE A 58 1.23 7.35 6.50
CA ILE A 58 2.57 7.29 7.11
C ILE A 58 2.61 8.09 8.40
N ALA A 59 2.06 9.31 8.39
CA ALA A 59 1.98 10.16 9.58
C ALA A 59 1.19 9.48 10.70
N SER A 60 0.08 8.81 10.39
CA SER A 60 -0.71 8.08 11.39
C SER A 60 0.07 6.95 12.04
N MET A 61 0.87 6.20 11.26
CA MET A 61 1.77 5.18 11.79
C MET A 61 2.86 5.77 12.67
N ILE A 62 3.51 6.86 12.23
CA ILE A 62 4.56 7.54 13.02
C ILE A 62 4.00 8.03 14.36
N ILE A 63 2.85 8.70 14.34
CA ILE A 63 2.19 9.22 15.54
C ILE A 63 1.84 8.06 16.49
N ALA A 64 1.26 6.97 15.97
CA ALA A 64 0.91 5.81 16.79
C ALA A 64 2.13 5.19 17.49
N VAL A 65 3.25 5.05 16.78
CA VAL A 65 4.52 4.54 17.32
C VAL A 65 5.09 5.48 18.38
N GLU A 66 5.11 6.78 18.10
CA GLU A 66 5.66 7.78 19.02
C GLU A 66 4.85 7.90 20.32
N LEU A 67 3.52 7.83 20.23
CA LEU A 67 2.64 7.81 21.41
C LEU A 67 2.89 6.59 22.30
N LYS A 68 3.21 5.43 21.71
CA LYS A 68 3.56 4.21 22.46
C LYS A 68 4.94 4.33 23.11
N LYS A 69 5.94 4.84 22.38
CA LYS A 69 7.28 5.09 22.93
C LYS A 69 7.25 6.04 24.13
N ARG A 70 6.41 7.08 24.08
CA ARG A 70 6.20 7.99 25.22
C ARG A 70 5.60 7.32 26.46
N LYS A 71 4.94 6.18 26.30
CA LYS A 71 4.42 5.34 27.40
C LYS A 71 5.42 4.28 27.86
N ASN A 72 6.69 4.37 27.45
CA ASN A 72 7.73 3.37 27.66
C ASN A 72 7.39 1.99 27.07
N GLU A 73 6.55 1.93 26.03
CA GLU A 73 6.30 0.71 25.27
C GLU A 73 7.35 0.58 24.15
N ASN A 74 8.02 -0.58 24.08
CA ASN A 74 8.95 -0.90 23.00
C ASN A 74 8.18 -1.24 21.72
N THR A 75 7.97 -0.25 20.85
CA THR A 75 7.32 -0.41 19.54
C THR A 75 8.22 0.09 18.40
N GLU A 76 8.35 -0.72 17.37
CA GLU A 76 9.07 -0.39 16.12
C GLU A 76 8.11 0.13 15.04
N TYR A 77 8.62 0.92 14.09
CA TYR A 77 7.85 1.43 12.95
C TYR A 77 7.28 0.32 12.04
N ASP A 78 7.83 -0.89 12.10
CA ASP A 78 7.33 -2.05 11.35
C ASP A 78 6.17 -2.78 12.05
N LEU A 79 5.71 -2.23 13.19
CA LEU A 79 4.56 -2.70 13.99
C LEU A 79 4.52 -4.23 14.08
N PRO A 80 5.49 -4.86 14.77
CA PRO A 80 5.63 -6.31 14.78
C PRO A 80 4.45 -7.01 15.47
N ASN A 81 3.81 -6.35 16.44
CA ASN A 81 2.62 -6.85 17.13
C ASN A 81 1.36 -6.37 16.43
N LYS A 82 0.34 -7.24 16.36
CA LYS A 82 -0.90 -6.95 15.64
C LYS A 82 -1.76 -5.90 16.36
N GLU A 83 -1.62 -5.83 17.68
CA GLU A 83 -2.30 -4.90 18.58
C GLU A 83 -1.87 -3.45 18.28
N ASP A 84 -0.60 -3.26 17.92
CA ASP A 84 -0.03 -1.95 17.60
C ASP A 84 -0.53 -1.41 16.25
N ARG A 85 -1.14 -2.26 15.43
CA ARG A 85 -1.60 -1.92 14.07
C ARG A 85 -3.02 -1.36 14.02
N VAL A 86 -3.81 -1.50 15.09
CA VAL A 86 -5.23 -1.14 15.11
C VAL A 86 -5.44 0.34 14.80
N ILE A 87 -4.75 1.22 15.50
CA ILE A 87 -4.88 2.68 15.31
C ILE A 87 -4.37 3.10 13.91
N PRO A 88 -3.15 2.69 13.46
CA PRO A 88 -2.69 2.96 12.10
C PRO A 88 -3.68 2.48 11.02
N TYR A 89 -4.27 1.30 11.17
CA TYR A 89 -5.27 0.79 10.23
C TYR A 89 -6.51 1.67 10.17
N ILE A 90 -7.11 2.02 11.31
CA ILE A 90 -8.32 2.86 11.35
C ILE A 90 -8.06 4.21 10.67
N LEU A 91 -6.93 4.84 10.97
CA LEU A 91 -6.58 6.14 10.40
C LEU A 91 -6.28 6.04 8.90
N ALA A 92 -5.63 4.97 8.44
CA ALA A 92 -5.43 4.72 7.01
C ALA A 92 -6.75 4.49 6.28
N ILE A 93 -7.68 3.71 6.86
CA ILE A 93 -9.02 3.46 6.29
C ILE A 93 -9.78 4.78 6.11
N ILE A 94 -9.81 5.64 7.13
CA ILE A 94 -10.46 6.95 7.06
C ILE A 94 -9.81 7.82 5.97
N SER A 95 -8.47 7.80 5.91
CA SER A 95 -7.71 8.56 4.91
C SER A 95 -8.04 8.12 3.49
N TYR A 96 -7.97 6.81 3.21
CA TYR A 96 -8.27 6.26 1.88
C TYR A 96 -9.73 6.48 1.45
N LEU A 97 -10.69 6.34 2.37
CA LEU A 97 -12.09 6.61 2.08
C LEU A 97 -12.29 8.10 1.73
N THR A 98 -11.72 9.00 2.53
CA THR A 98 -11.81 10.45 2.31
C THR A 98 -11.15 10.83 0.98
N GLY A 99 -9.95 10.29 0.71
CA GLY A 99 -9.25 10.49 -0.56
C GLY A 99 -10.08 10.00 -1.76
N THR A 100 -10.73 8.84 -1.64
CA THR A 100 -11.62 8.32 -2.69
C THR A 100 -12.78 9.28 -2.98
N ILE A 101 -13.44 9.77 -1.93
CA ILE A 101 -14.58 10.70 -2.05
C ILE A 101 -14.12 12.03 -2.69
N ILE A 102 -13.00 12.58 -2.25
CA ILE A 102 -12.46 13.84 -2.80
C ILE A 102 -12.07 13.65 -4.27
N LEU A 103 -11.37 12.57 -4.63
CA LEU A 103 -11.00 12.28 -6.02
C LEU A 103 -12.24 12.16 -6.92
N TYR A 104 -13.32 11.56 -6.43
CA TYR A 104 -14.60 11.49 -7.13
C TYR A 104 -15.17 12.89 -7.42
N PHE A 105 -15.22 13.78 -6.42
CA PHE A 105 -15.72 15.15 -6.62
C PHE A 105 -14.82 16.02 -7.50
N PHE A 106 -13.52 15.73 -7.55
CA PHE A 106 -12.56 16.39 -8.43
C PHE A 106 -12.52 15.81 -9.85
N ASN A 107 -13.40 14.86 -10.19
CA ASN A 107 -13.44 14.19 -11.49
C ASN A 107 -12.06 13.61 -11.89
N ALA A 108 -11.35 13.04 -10.93
CA ALA A 108 -10.09 12.35 -11.21
C ALA A 108 -10.32 11.15 -12.16
N PRO A 109 -9.28 10.66 -12.85
CA PRO A 109 -9.41 9.47 -13.69
C PRO A 109 -10.05 8.32 -12.92
N LEU A 110 -10.99 7.63 -13.57
CA LEU A 110 -11.76 6.55 -12.94
C LEU A 110 -10.86 5.48 -12.31
N LEU A 111 -9.76 5.13 -12.97
CA LEU A 111 -8.84 4.13 -12.44
C LEU A 111 -8.02 4.64 -11.24
N THR A 112 -7.76 5.95 -11.15
CA THR A 112 -7.16 6.60 -9.97
C THR A 112 -8.12 6.53 -8.78
N ILE A 113 -9.40 6.87 -8.99
CA ILE A 113 -10.46 6.73 -7.97
C ILE A 113 -10.57 5.26 -7.55
N GLY A 114 -10.62 4.35 -8.52
CA GLY A 114 -10.71 2.92 -8.31
C GLY A 114 -9.56 2.35 -7.49
N LEU A 115 -8.31 2.76 -7.78
CA LEU A 115 -7.15 2.33 -6.99
C LEU A 115 -7.20 2.86 -5.56
N MET A 116 -7.58 4.13 -5.34
CA MET A 116 -7.76 4.66 -3.98
C MET A 116 -8.86 3.90 -3.21
N PHE A 117 -9.95 3.54 -3.88
CA PHE A 117 -11.00 2.71 -3.31
C PHE A 117 -10.50 1.28 -2.98
N CYS A 118 -9.64 0.70 -3.82
CA CYS A 118 -8.99 -0.58 -3.54
C CYS A 118 -8.11 -0.47 -2.29
N TYR A 119 -7.33 0.61 -2.12
CA TYR A 119 -6.57 0.84 -0.89
C TYR A 119 -7.48 0.89 0.34
N PHE A 120 -8.59 1.62 0.28
CA PHE A 120 -9.58 1.67 1.35
C PHE A 120 -10.10 0.26 1.72
N SER A 121 -10.71 -0.42 0.75
CA SER A 121 -11.40 -1.70 0.99
C SER A 121 -10.44 -2.85 1.33
N ASN A 122 -9.27 -2.91 0.69
CA ASN A 122 -8.23 -3.89 1.05
C ASN A 122 -7.70 -3.65 2.45
N THR A 123 -7.56 -2.39 2.87
CA THR A 123 -7.12 -2.06 4.23
C THR A 123 -8.18 -2.43 5.26
N VAL A 124 -9.47 -2.26 4.96
CA VAL A 124 -10.58 -2.77 5.80
C VAL A 124 -10.46 -4.29 5.96
N ILE A 125 -10.28 -5.03 4.87
CA ILE A 125 -10.18 -6.50 4.93
C ILE A 125 -8.92 -6.93 5.70
N ALA A 126 -7.77 -6.29 5.46
CA ALA A 126 -6.54 -6.56 6.19
C ALA A 126 -6.68 -6.24 7.70
N PHE A 127 -7.38 -5.16 8.05
CA PHE A 127 -7.69 -4.80 9.43
C PHE A 127 -8.58 -5.85 10.11
N LEU A 128 -9.60 -6.38 9.43
CA LEU A 128 -10.43 -7.45 9.98
C LEU A 128 -9.65 -8.74 10.19
N ILE A 129 -8.79 -9.12 9.23
CA ILE A 129 -7.89 -10.28 9.36
C ILE A 129 -6.92 -10.08 10.51
N ASN A 130 -6.43 -8.86 10.74
CA ASN A 130 -5.45 -8.54 11.77
C ASN A 130 -5.89 -8.93 13.18
N PHE A 131 -7.18 -9.01 13.48
CA PHE A 131 -7.66 -9.50 14.79
C PHE A 131 -7.28 -10.97 15.03
N PHE A 132 -7.28 -11.78 13.97
CA PHE A 132 -7.07 -13.23 14.05
C PHE A 132 -5.64 -13.63 13.66
N TRP A 133 -5.06 -13.00 12.64
CA TRP A 133 -3.80 -13.44 12.05
C TRP A 133 -2.97 -12.29 11.46
N LYS A 134 -1.65 -12.36 11.66
CA LYS A 134 -0.70 -11.34 11.21
C LYS A 134 -0.41 -11.48 9.70
N ILE A 135 -1.17 -10.79 8.85
CA ILE A 135 -0.93 -10.75 7.40
C ILE A 135 0.16 -9.72 7.03
N SER A 136 0.84 -9.93 5.89
CA SER A 136 1.85 -9.00 5.39
C SER A 136 1.24 -7.84 4.60
N ALA A 137 1.14 -6.67 5.23
CA ALA A 137 0.67 -5.43 4.59
C ALA A 137 1.62 -4.96 3.47
N HIS A 138 2.94 -5.21 3.57
CA HIS A 138 3.89 -4.94 2.48
C HIS A 138 3.56 -5.74 1.22
N ALA A 139 3.24 -7.03 1.34
CA ALA A 139 2.91 -7.85 0.19
C ALA A 139 1.59 -7.41 -0.48
N ILE A 140 0.57 -7.05 0.32
CA ILE A 140 -0.67 -6.42 -0.16
C ILE A 140 -0.36 -5.10 -0.87
N GLY A 141 0.51 -4.28 -0.26
CA GLY A 141 0.90 -2.96 -0.75
C GLY A 141 1.68 -2.96 -2.06
N VAL A 142 2.33 -4.07 -2.42
CA VAL A 142 2.93 -4.26 -3.75
C VAL A 142 1.89 -4.76 -4.74
N THR A 143 1.14 -5.81 -4.37
CA THR A 143 0.27 -6.53 -5.30
C THR A 143 -0.99 -5.77 -5.67
N GLY A 144 -1.56 -4.96 -4.78
CA GLY A 144 -2.68 -4.08 -5.09
C GLY A 144 -2.40 -3.13 -6.25
N PRO A 145 -1.45 -2.16 -6.12
CA PRO A 145 -1.10 -1.26 -7.21
C PRO A 145 -0.54 -1.99 -8.44
N ALA A 146 0.23 -3.08 -8.27
CA ALA A 146 0.67 -3.88 -9.40
C ALA A 146 -0.52 -4.40 -10.24
N THR A 147 -1.57 -4.88 -9.58
CA THR A 147 -2.77 -5.39 -10.23
C THR A 147 -3.52 -4.28 -10.97
N ALA A 148 -3.62 -3.08 -10.38
CA ALA A 148 -4.22 -1.93 -11.04
C ALA A 148 -3.42 -1.48 -12.28
N LEU A 149 -2.09 -1.52 -12.23
CA LEU A 149 -1.24 -1.21 -13.37
C LEU A 149 -1.32 -2.29 -14.47
N VAL A 150 -1.44 -3.57 -14.11
CA VAL A 150 -1.70 -4.65 -15.06
C VAL A 150 -3.08 -4.48 -15.70
N PHE A 151 -4.09 -4.10 -14.92
CA PHE A 151 -5.42 -3.79 -15.43
C PHE A 151 -5.38 -2.63 -16.43
N ALA A 152 -4.61 -1.58 -16.15
CA ALA A 152 -4.46 -0.39 -17.00
C ALA A 152 -3.68 -0.65 -18.29
N PHE A 153 -2.56 -1.39 -18.20
CA PHE A 153 -1.51 -1.41 -19.21
C PHE A 153 -1.15 -2.83 -19.70
N GLY A 154 -1.90 -3.84 -19.30
CA GLY A 154 -1.67 -5.24 -19.64
C GLY A 154 -0.29 -5.72 -19.16
N TYR A 155 0.47 -6.35 -20.08
CA TYR A 155 1.75 -6.97 -19.77
C TYR A 155 2.79 -5.96 -19.24
N ILE A 156 2.71 -4.68 -19.62
CA ILE A 156 3.66 -3.65 -19.17
C ILE A 156 3.49 -3.40 -17.66
N GLY A 157 2.27 -3.51 -17.13
CA GLY A 157 2.00 -3.36 -15.70
C GLY A 157 2.75 -4.38 -14.81
N PHE A 158 3.12 -5.55 -15.36
CA PHE A 158 3.88 -6.56 -14.61
C PHE A 158 5.28 -6.10 -14.20
N ILE A 159 5.84 -5.09 -14.85
CA ILE A 159 7.14 -4.52 -14.47
C ILE A 159 7.11 -4.07 -13.01
N TYR A 160 6.00 -3.49 -12.55
CA TYR A 160 5.83 -3.08 -11.16
C TYR A 160 5.84 -4.27 -10.18
N ALA A 161 5.26 -5.40 -10.60
CA ALA A 161 5.21 -6.63 -9.80
C ALA A 161 6.60 -7.25 -9.56
N LEU A 162 7.63 -6.89 -10.35
CA LEU A 162 9.01 -7.37 -10.16
C LEU A 162 9.63 -6.97 -8.83
N ILE A 163 9.05 -6.00 -8.12
CA ILE A 163 9.46 -5.60 -6.77
C ILE A 163 9.06 -6.67 -5.74
N LEU A 164 8.00 -7.45 -6.00
CA LEU A 164 7.42 -8.39 -5.04
C LEU A 164 8.43 -9.42 -4.51
N PRO A 165 9.24 -10.13 -5.32
CA PRO A 165 10.21 -11.09 -4.80
C PRO A 165 11.21 -10.48 -3.81
N PHE A 166 11.65 -9.24 -4.03
CA PHE A 166 12.56 -8.53 -3.11
C PHE A 166 11.86 -8.21 -1.79
N VAL A 167 10.60 -7.80 -1.83
CA VAL A 167 9.79 -7.57 -0.63
C VAL A 167 9.61 -8.87 0.14
N MET A 168 9.19 -9.94 -0.54
CA MET A 168 8.99 -11.25 0.08
C MET A 168 10.26 -11.73 0.78
N TRP A 169 11.40 -11.65 0.08
CA TRP A 169 12.71 -12.01 0.64
C TRP A 169 13.05 -11.16 1.87
N SER A 170 12.93 -9.83 1.79
CA SER A 170 13.21 -8.92 2.91
C SER A 170 12.37 -9.27 4.15
N ARG A 171 11.08 -9.56 3.97
CA ARG A 171 10.15 -9.88 5.10
C ARG A 171 10.46 -11.20 5.77
N ILE A 172 10.81 -12.21 4.99
CA ILE A 172 11.18 -13.53 5.52
C ILE A 172 12.57 -13.47 6.17
N TYR A 173 13.55 -12.84 5.50
CA TYR A 173 14.92 -12.74 5.98
C TYR A 173 15.02 -11.97 7.30
N LEU A 174 14.33 -10.83 7.42
CA LEU A 174 14.26 -10.03 8.65
C LEU A 174 13.35 -10.67 9.72
N LYS A 175 12.81 -11.87 9.47
CA LYS A 175 11.91 -12.61 10.37
C LYS A 175 10.68 -11.82 10.82
N LYS A 176 10.24 -10.85 10.02
CA LYS A 176 9.06 -10.03 10.34
C LYS A 176 7.76 -10.77 10.02
N HIS A 177 7.81 -11.67 9.02
CA HIS A 177 6.70 -12.51 8.61
C HIS A 177 7.14 -13.93 8.23
N THR A 178 6.21 -14.89 8.35
CA THR A 178 6.40 -16.24 7.78
C THR A 178 6.10 -16.26 6.29
N VAL A 179 6.57 -17.29 5.58
CA VAL A 179 6.29 -17.49 4.15
C VAL A 179 4.79 -17.44 3.87
N LEU A 180 3.99 -18.12 4.69
CA LEU A 180 2.53 -18.16 4.53
C LEU A 180 1.90 -16.77 4.68
N GLN A 181 2.34 -15.97 5.66
CA GLN A 181 1.81 -14.62 5.86
C GLN A 181 2.10 -13.68 4.67
N VAL A 182 3.25 -13.87 4.03
CA VAL A 182 3.65 -13.09 2.86
C VAL A 182 2.90 -13.54 1.61
N ILE A 183 2.84 -14.86 1.34
CA ILE A 183 2.12 -15.41 0.17
C ILE A 183 0.63 -15.06 0.25
N THR A 184 -0.01 -15.26 1.41
CA THR A 184 -1.42 -14.92 1.57
C THR A 184 -1.65 -13.42 1.43
N GLY A 185 -0.74 -12.57 1.92
CA GLY A 185 -0.80 -11.12 1.69
C GLY A 185 -0.74 -10.76 0.20
N ALA A 186 0.19 -11.36 -0.55
CA ALA A 186 0.32 -11.12 -1.99
C ALA A 186 -0.92 -11.59 -2.77
N LEU A 187 -1.42 -12.79 -2.48
CA LEU A 187 -2.63 -13.32 -3.12
C LEU A 187 -3.85 -12.49 -2.79
N LEU A 188 -4.00 -12.07 -1.54
CA LEU A 188 -5.12 -11.24 -1.10
C LEU A 188 -5.11 -9.88 -1.80
N GLY A 189 -3.95 -9.21 -1.88
CA GLY A 189 -3.83 -7.95 -2.61
C GLY A 189 -4.16 -8.09 -4.10
N PHE A 190 -3.66 -9.15 -4.75
CA PHE A 190 -3.98 -9.44 -6.16
C PHE A 190 -5.47 -9.73 -6.38
N VAL A 191 -6.02 -10.72 -5.67
CA VAL A 191 -7.40 -11.19 -5.90
C VAL A 191 -8.40 -10.09 -5.58
N LEU A 192 -8.26 -9.41 -4.45
CA LEU A 192 -9.20 -8.36 -4.07
C LEU A 192 -9.19 -7.21 -5.08
N THR A 193 -8.01 -6.71 -5.46
CA THR A 193 -7.91 -5.62 -6.42
C THR A 193 -8.39 -6.03 -7.80
N ALA A 194 -8.08 -7.24 -8.26
CA ALA A 194 -8.59 -7.74 -9.55
C ALA A 194 -10.12 -7.80 -9.56
N VAL A 195 -10.73 -8.35 -8.50
CA VAL A 195 -12.20 -8.46 -8.38
C VAL A 195 -12.84 -7.08 -8.28
N GLN A 196 -12.29 -6.17 -7.47
CA GLN A 196 -12.79 -4.80 -7.31
C GLN A 196 -12.78 -4.05 -8.65
N LEU A 197 -11.64 -4.06 -9.36
CA LEU A 197 -11.53 -3.38 -10.64
C LEU A 197 -12.41 -4.00 -11.72
N TRP A 198 -12.54 -5.33 -11.73
CA TRP A 198 -13.46 -6.02 -12.65
C TRP A 198 -14.93 -5.66 -12.37
N ILE A 199 -15.36 -5.56 -11.11
CA ILE A 199 -16.72 -5.13 -10.77
C ILE A 199 -16.95 -3.65 -11.15
N LEU A 200 -15.94 -2.79 -10.95
CA LEU A 200 -16.08 -1.35 -11.21
C LEU A 200 -16.02 -1.00 -12.70
N PHE A 201 -15.22 -1.71 -13.49
CA PHE A 201 -14.86 -1.32 -14.86
C PHE A 201 -14.95 -2.44 -15.90
N GLY A 202 -15.17 -3.69 -15.49
CA GLY A 202 -15.35 -4.83 -16.39
C GLY A 202 -16.75 -4.83 -16.98
N ALA A 203 -16.90 -4.23 -18.16
CA ALA A 203 -18.03 -4.44 -19.07
C ALA A 203 -17.59 -5.39 -20.20
#